data_AF-A0A1Y3W9W4-F1
#
_entry.id   AF-A0A1Y3W9W4-F1
#
_cell.length_a   1.000
_cell.length_b   1.000
_cell.length_c   1.000
_cell.angle_alpha   90.00
_cell.angle_beta   90.00
_cell.angle_gamma   90.00
#
_symmetry.space_group_name_H-M   'P 1'
#
loop_
_entity.id
_entity.type
_entity.pdbx_description
1 polymer ?
#
loop_
_entity_poly.entity_id
_entity_poly.type
_entity_poly.pdbx_seq_one_letter_code
_entity_poly.pdbx_strand_id
1 'polypeptide(L)'
;MLVEKILNRYPTRQLNNDDELFDALEEYDSYRNERYERLADDQSKLCKLFMSNPKMGAFISDVVGGDDALVACVRYFGRDMLDCAQDESRMAQVRRANDEYLSRVARFNELEAEMRSNLEKSSRCMERFKAEKGMTDAEFEGFLDRVYHLCNHVFMGELNDEVLNLLFKGLYYDRDLSCAERDGEVRGRNERIVFERRERDGDSLPPMRNGGSFGSDSELSPVFGNRRRRSVWDL
;
A
#
# COMPACT_ATOMS: atom_id res chain seq x y z
N MET A 1 -2.02 -32.38 14.67
CA MET A 1 -0.91 -33.11 14.00
C MET A 1 -0.70 -32.55 12.59
N LEU A 2 0.53 -32.58 12.06
CA LEU A 2 1.04 -32.08 10.77
C LEU A 2 0.17 -31.10 9.93
N VAL A 3 -1.03 -31.50 9.50
CA VAL A 3 -2.07 -30.66 8.88
C VAL A 3 -2.31 -29.35 9.63
N GLU A 4 -2.41 -29.37 10.95
CA GLU A 4 -2.55 -28.14 11.76
C GLU A 4 -1.34 -27.20 11.63
N LYS A 5 -0.12 -27.74 11.47
CA LYS A 5 1.08 -26.91 11.27
C LYS A 5 1.13 -26.30 9.88
N ILE A 6 0.59 -27.00 8.88
CA ILE A 6 0.43 -26.51 7.51
C ILE A 6 -0.62 -25.40 7.49
N LEU A 7 -1.79 -25.61 8.08
CA LEU A 7 -2.85 -24.61 8.17
C LEU A 7 -2.45 -23.39 9.03
N ASN A 8 -1.65 -23.57 10.08
CA ASN A 8 -1.09 -22.44 10.82
C ASN A 8 -0.16 -21.56 9.98
N ARG A 9 0.52 -22.14 8.99
CA ARG A 9 1.43 -21.43 8.08
C ARG A 9 0.69 -20.85 6.87
N TYR A 10 -0.28 -21.60 6.36
CA TYR A 10 -1.09 -21.29 5.20
C TYR A 10 -2.58 -21.33 5.57
N PRO A 11 -3.07 -20.34 6.35
CA PRO A 11 -4.41 -20.37 6.92
C PRO A 11 -5.55 -20.26 5.89
N THR A 12 -5.25 -19.76 4.69
CA THR A 12 -6.23 -19.63 3.59
C THR A 12 -6.26 -20.84 2.65
N ARG A 13 -5.38 -21.83 2.86
CA ARG A 13 -5.26 -22.97 1.95
C ARG A 13 -6.36 -23.99 2.19
N GLN A 14 -7.08 -24.32 1.12
CA GLN A 14 -8.08 -25.38 1.16
C GLN A 14 -7.37 -26.72 0.98
N LEU A 15 -7.75 -27.70 1.81
CA LEU A 15 -7.23 -29.07 1.78
C LEU A 15 -8.42 -29.99 1.56
N ASN A 16 -9.08 -29.84 0.40
CA ASN A 16 -10.35 -30.50 0.14
C ASN A 16 -10.14 -31.91 -0.43
N ASN A 17 -9.03 -32.12 -1.14
CA ASN A 17 -8.68 -33.37 -1.80
C ASN A 17 -7.25 -33.82 -1.47
N ASP A 18 -6.97 -35.10 -1.70
CA ASP A 18 -5.67 -35.71 -1.41
C ASP A 18 -4.52 -35.04 -2.19
N ASP A 19 -4.74 -34.66 -3.45
CA ASP A 19 -3.72 -33.97 -4.27
C ASP A 19 -3.32 -32.62 -3.66
N GLU A 20 -4.30 -31.81 -3.22
CA GLU A 20 -4.04 -30.51 -2.56
C GLU A 20 -3.30 -30.69 -1.23
N LEU A 21 -3.56 -31.80 -0.53
CA LEU A 21 -2.87 -32.16 0.70
C LEU A 21 -1.43 -32.59 0.42
N PHE A 22 -1.18 -33.39 -0.62
CA PHE A 22 0.17 -33.80 -1.02
C PHE A 22 1.01 -32.61 -1.49
N ASP A 23 0.44 -31.70 -2.29
CA ASP A 23 1.11 -30.47 -2.72
C ASP A 23 1.49 -29.59 -1.52
N ALA A 24 0.57 -29.43 -0.56
CA ALA A 24 0.83 -28.64 0.64
C ALA A 24 1.88 -29.30 1.56
N LEU A 25 1.96 -30.64 1.56
CA LEU A 25 2.98 -31.39 2.29
C LEU A 25 4.36 -31.24 1.67
N GLU A 26 4.47 -31.32 0.34
CA GLU A 26 5.72 -31.14 -0.38
C GLU A 26 6.27 -29.71 -0.23
N GLU A 27 5.40 -28.71 -0.31
CA GLU A 27 5.78 -27.31 -0.05
C GLU A 27 6.22 -27.09 1.41
N TYR A 28 5.53 -27.72 2.36
CA TYR A 28 5.92 -27.64 3.77
C TYR A 28 7.26 -28.34 4.06
N ASP A 29 7.52 -29.49 3.41
CA ASP A 29 8.75 -30.24 3.60
C ASP A 29 9.95 -29.54 2.94
N SER A 30 9.78 -29.03 1.72
CA SER A 30 10.79 -28.20 1.05
C SER A 30 11.14 -26.95 1.87
N TYR A 31 10.13 -26.22 2.38
CA TYR A 31 10.36 -25.08 3.28
C TYR A 31 11.15 -25.48 4.54
N ARG A 32 10.80 -26.61 5.15
CA ARG A 32 11.51 -27.11 6.33
C ARG A 32 12.95 -27.48 5.99
N ASN A 33 13.17 -28.18 4.89
CA ASN A 33 14.50 -28.59 4.44
C ASN A 33 15.38 -27.38 4.18
N GLU A 34 14.89 -26.36 3.46
CA GLU A 34 15.64 -25.10 3.28
C GLU A 34 15.99 -24.43 4.61
N ARG A 35 15.05 -24.38 5.55
CA ARG A 35 15.30 -23.78 6.86
C ARG A 35 16.34 -24.58 7.65
N TYR A 36 16.29 -25.92 7.59
CA TYR A 36 17.27 -26.78 8.23
C TYR A 36 18.64 -26.63 7.59
N GLU A 37 18.73 -26.56 6.27
CA GLU A 37 19.97 -26.31 5.55
C GLU A 37 20.60 -24.98 5.95
N ARG A 38 19.81 -23.89 6.00
CA ARG A 38 20.29 -22.58 6.45
C ARG A 38 20.80 -22.63 7.90
N LEU A 39 20.06 -23.27 8.80
CA LEU A 39 20.48 -23.43 10.20
C LEU A 39 21.75 -24.28 10.33
N ALA A 40 21.84 -25.38 9.56
CA ALA A 40 23.02 -26.24 9.54
C ALA A 40 24.25 -25.50 8.98
N ASP A 41 24.07 -24.69 7.93
CA ASP A 41 25.10 -23.85 7.35
C ASP A 41 25.58 -22.79 8.34
N ASP A 42 24.66 -22.10 9.02
CA ASP A 42 25.00 -21.10 10.02
C ASP A 42 25.71 -21.72 11.23
N GLN A 43 25.23 -22.87 11.69
CA GLN A 43 25.90 -23.64 12.75
C GLN A 43 27.29 -24.13 12.30
N SER A 44 27.45 -24.56 11.04
CA SER A 44 28.74 -24.94 10.45
C SER A 44 29.71 -23.76 10.40
N LYS A 45 29.25 -22.57 9.98
CA LYS A 45 30.04 -21.34 10.00
C LYS A 45 30.46 -20.97 11.43
N LEU A 46 29.53 -21.02 12.39
CA LEU A 46 29.84 -20.76 13.80
C LEU A 46 30.85 -21.76 14.36
N CYS A 47 30.67 -23.06 14.10
CA CYS A 47 31.64 -24.09 14.48
C CYS A 47 33.02 -23.83 13.86
N LYS A 48 33.09 -23.49 12.56
CA LYS A 48 34.35 -23.11 11.91
C LYS A 48 34.99 -21.89 12.57
N LEU A 49 34.22 -20.87 12.92
CA LEU A 49 34.70 -19.69 13.63
C LEU A 49 35.27 -20.07 15.01
N PHE A 50 34.56 -20.87 15.79
CA PHE A 50 35.04 -21.35 17.11
C PHE A 50 36.27 -22.25 17.01
N MET A 51 36.35 -23.11 16.00
CA MET A 51 37.52 -23.94 15.75
C MET A 51 38.72 -23.11 15.28
N SER A 52 38.48 -22.08 14.45
CA SER A 52 39.54 -21.19 13.96
C SER A 52 40.08 -20.25 15.02
N ASN A 53 39.24 -19.84 15.98
CA ASN A 53 39.64 -18.98 17.09
C ASN A 53 38.96 -19.40 18.40
N PRO A 54 39.58 -20.34 19.15
CA PRO A 54 39.04 -20.80 20.43
C PRO A 54 38.87 -19.69 21.47
N LYS A 55 39.70 -18.63 21.41
CA LYS A 55 39.59 -17.47 22.30
C LYS A 55 38.31 -16.66 22.03
N MET A 56 37.92 -16.52 20.77
CA MET A 56 36.65 -15.88 20.39
C MET A 56 35.45 -16.69 20.89
N GLY A 57 35.56 -18.02 20.90
CA GLY A 57 34.53 -18.89 21.49
C GLY A 57 34.35 -18.69 22.98
N ALA A 58 35.44 -18.68 23.73
CA ALA A 58 35.41 -18.41 25.17
C ALA A 58 34.87 -16.99 25.47
N PHE A 59 35.28 -15.99 24.69
CA PHE A 59 34.76 -14.63 24.78
C PHE A 59 33.23 -14.57 24.59
N ILE A 60 32.71 -15.15 23.50
CA ILE A 60 31.27 -15.15 23.22
C ILE A 60 30.51 -15.91 24.32
N SER A 61 31.05 -17.02 24.82
CA SER A 61 30.45 -17.80 25.91
C SER A 61 30.31 -16.97 27.19
N ASP A 62 31.34 -16.23 27.59
CA ASP A 62 31.30 -15.39 28.79
C ASP A 62 30.33 -14.22 28.65
N VAL A 63 30.31 -13.55 27.48
CA VAL A 63 29.36 -12.45 27.23
C VAL A 63 27.91 -12.94 27.20
N VAL A 64 27.64 -14.09 26.58
CA VAL A 64 26.31 -14.74 26.64
C VAL A 64 25.95 -15.16 28.06
N GLY A 65 26.95 -15.54 28.87
CA GLY A 65 26.82 -15.82 30.30
C GLY A 65 26.52 -14.58 31.15
N GLY A 66 26.60 -13.37 30.58
CA GLY A 66 26.28 -12.10 31.26
C GLY A 66 27.50 -11.31 31.73
N ASP A 67 28.73 -11.73 31.40
CA ASP A 67 29.92 -10.93 31.69
C ASP A 67 29.96 -9.65 30.81
N ASP A 68 30.53 -8.57 31.35
CA ASP A 68 30.76 -7.33 30.61
C ASP A 68 31.68 -7.60 29.41
N ALA A 69 31.22 -7.23 28.20
CA ALA A 69 31.92 -7.49 26.95
C ALA A 69 33.30 -6.84 26.86
N LEU A 70 33.52 -5.67 27.47
CA LEU A 70 34.84 -5.02 27.48
C LEU A 70 35.79 -5.75 28.42
N VAL A 71 35.30 -6.17 29.58
CA VAL A 71 36.09 -6.94 30.56
C VAL A 71 36.44 -8.32 30.00
N ALA A 72 35.49 -9.02 29.39
CA ALA A 72 35.71 -10.31 28.74
C ALA A 72 36.67 -10.18 27.54
N CYS A 73 36.57 -9.09 26.77
CA CYS A 73 37.47 -8.83 25.65
C CYS A 73 38.93 -8.71 26.12
N VAL A 74 39.18 -7.91 27.17
CA VAL A 74 40.52 -7.77 27.76
C VAL A 74 41.02 -9.09 28.36
N ARG A 75 40.14 -9.91 28.95
CA ARG A 75 40.48 -11.22 29.52
C ARG A 75 41.02 -12.21 28.48
N TYR A 76 40.40 -12.28 27.30
CA TYR A 76 40.76 -13.27 26.28
C TYR A 76 41.73 -12.77 25.21
N PHE A 77 41.65 -11.49 24.86
CA PHE A 77 42.51 -10.88 23.82
C PHE A 77 43.67 -10.07 24.40
N GLY A 78 43.72 -9.91 25.73
CA GLY A 78 44.83 -9.27 26.43
C GLY A 78 44.86 -7.75 26.29
N ARG A 79 45.88 -7.13 26.92
CA ARG A 79 46.16 -5.70 26.76
C ARG A 79 46.69 -5.34 25.38
N ASP A 80 47.11 -6.28 24.54
CA ASP A 80 47.63 -6.00 23.20
C ASP A 80 46.62 -5.25 22.31
N MET A 81 45.32 -5.41 22.54
CA MET A 81 44.26 -4.65 21.86
C MET A 81 44.20 -3.18 22.34
N LEU A 82 44.59 -2.93 23.60
CA LEU A 82 44.81 -1.61 24.19
C LEU A 82 46.19 -1.05 23.82
N ASP A 83 47.21 -1.90 23.60
CA ASP A 83 48.56 -1.51 23.17
C ASP A 83 48.62 -1.09 21.70
N CYS A 84 47.53 -1.31 20.94
CA CYS A 84 47.28 -0.54 19.72
C CYS A 84 47.47 0.96 19.98
N ALA A 85 47.16 1.48 21.18
CA ALA A 85 47.41 2.87 21.56
C ALA A 85 48.88 3.33 21.42
N GLN A 86 49.85 2.40 21.44
CA GLN A 86 51.27 2.70 21.24
C GLN A 86 51.70 2.61 19.77
N ASP A 87 50.87 2.06 18.88
CA ASP A 87 51.17 1.82 17.47
C ASP A 87 50.29 2.72 16.57
N GLU A 88 50.86 3.85 16.13
CA GLU A 88 50.13 4.95 15.47
C GLU A 88 49.33 4.49 14.22
N SER A 89 49.84 3.49 13.48
CA SER A 89 49.17 2.99 12.27
C SER A 89 47.90 2.19 12.59
N ARG A 90 47.90 1.41 13.68
CA ARG A 90 46.74 0.64 14.13
C ARG A 90 45.71 1.56 14.79
N MET A 91 46.16 2.58 15.52
CA MET A 91 45.27 3.63 16.03
C MET A 91 44.57 4.40 14.93
N ALA A 92 45.25 4.70 13.82
CA ALA A 92 44.59 5.36 12.70
C ALA A 92 43.43 4.52 12.11
N GLN A 93 43.58 3.19 12.07
CA GLN A 93 42.50 2.30 11.61
C GLN A 93 41.34 2.24 12.61
N VAL A 94 41.64 2.13 13.91
CA VAL A 94 40.62 2.13 14.97
C VAL A 94 39.87 3.47 15.02
N ARG A 95 40.57 4.60 14.86
CA ARG A 95 39.96 5.93 14.78
C ARG A 95 39.04 6.05 13.57
N ARG A 96 39.48 5.63 12.38
CA ARG A 96 38.61 5.59 11.18
C ARG A 96 37.36 4.75 11.40
N ALA A 97 37.49 3.56 11.98
CA ALA A 97 36.34 2.71 12.28
C ALA A 97 35.38 3.34 13.31
N ASN A 98 35.93 4.07 14.30
CA ASN A 98 35.14 4.81 15.27
C ASN A 98 34.45 6.03 14.63
N ASP A 99 35.12 6.78 13.77
CA ASP A 99 34.53 7.90 13.01
C ASP A 99 33.41 7.42 12.09
N GLU A 100 33.57 6.26 11.44
CA GLU A 100 32.51 5.59 10.68
C GLU A 100 31.32 5.19 11.55
N TYR A 101 31.57 4.68 12.76
CA TYR A 101 30.51 4.38 13.71
C TYR A 101 29.78 5.64 14.19
N LEU A 102 30.52 6.67 14.60
CA LEU A 102 29.98 7.95 15.06
C LEU A 102 29.17 8.65 13.96
N SER A 103 29.64 8.64 12.71
CA SER A 103 28.91 9.21 11.58
C SER A 103 27.62 8.45 11.27
N ARG A 104 27.63 7.11 11.37
CA ARG A 104 26.40 6.30 11.26
C ARG A 104 25.42 6.64 12.37
N VAL A 105 25.87 6.64 13.63
CA VAL A 105 25.04 6.95 14.79
C VAL A 105 24.48 8.37 14.71
N ALA A 106 25.29 9.36 14.32
CA ALA A 106 24.84 10.73 14.13
C ALA A 106 23.75 10.83 13.06
N ARG A 107 23.93 10.18 11.90
CA ARG A 107 22.92 10.14 10.84
C ARG A 107 21.63 9.45 11.29
N PHE A 108 21.73 8.35 12.05
CA PHE A 108 20.56 7.68 12.62
C PHE A 108 19.82 8.59 13.60
N ASN A 109 20.54 9.26 14.50
CA ASN A 109 19.95 10.19 15.47
C ASN A 109 19.30 11.40 14.79
N GLU A 110 19.91 11.92 13.73
CA GLU A 110 19.35 13.03 12.93
C GLU A 110 18.05 12.60 12.25
N LEU A 111 18.04 11.44 11.60
CA LEU A 111 16.84 10.87 10.98
C LEU A 111 15.73 10.64 12.03
N GLU A 112 16.07 10.11 13.20
CA GLU A 112 15.12 9.89 14.29
C GLU A 112 14.54 11.21 14.83
N ALA A 113 15.38 12.23 14.99
CA ALA A 113 14.95 13.56 15.42
C ALA A 113 14.03 14.23 14.38
N GLU A 114 14.35 14.12 13.09
CA GLU A 114 13.49 14.58 12.00
C GLU A 114 12.15 13.86 11.98
N MET A 115 12.16 12.52 12.10
CA MET A 115 10.93 11.72 12.18
C MET A 115 10.05 12.16 13.34
N ARG A 116 10.63 12.40 14.53
CA ARG A 116 9.90 12.87 15.71
C ARG A 116 9.29 14.24 15.49
N SER A 117 10.06 15.19 14.95
CA SER A 117 9.57 16.53 14.60
C SER A 117 8.44 16.49 13.57
N ASN A 118 8.57 15.63 12.56
CA ASN A 118 7.55 15.45 11.54
C ASN A 118 6.28 14.82 12.11
N LEU A 119 6.39 13.90 13.06
CA LEU A 119 5.24 13.27 13.71
C LEU A 119 4.48 14.28 14.60
N GLU A 120 5.20 15.13 15.35
CA GLU A 120 4.59 16.22 16.12
C GLU A 120 3.85 17.23 15.22
N LYS A 121 4.45 17.62 14.10
CA LYS A 121 3.79 18.49 13.10
C LYS A 121 2.57 17.80 12.47
N SER A 122 2.70 16.51 12.16
CA SER A 122 1.63 15.70 11.57
C SER A 122 0.46 15.55 12.52
N SER A 123 0.69 15.41 13.83
CA SER A 123 -0.38 15.30 14.84
C SER A 123 -1.36 16.46 14.76
N ARG A 124 -0.88 17.70 14.64
CA ARG A 124 -1.75 18.88 14.52
C ARG A 124 -2.49 18.92 13.18
N CYS A 125 -1.86 18.44 12.11
CA CYS A 125 -2.48 18.38 10.79
C CYS A 125 -3.58 17.31 10.76
N MET A 126 -3.33 16.15 11.38
CA MET A 126 -4.26 15.05 11.54
C MET A 126 -5.51 15.46 12.31
N GLU A 127 -5.37 16.17 13.42
CA GLU A 127 -6.54 16.67 14.18
C GLU A 127 -7.40 17.65 13.37
N ARG A 128 -6.76 18.57 12.62
CA ARG A 128 -7.49 19.49 11.75
C ARG A 128 -8.25 18.76 10.66
N PHE A 129 -7.60 17.80 10.00
CA PHE A 129 -8.23 16.99 8.95
C PHE A 129 -9.41 16.18 9.49
N LYS A 130 -9.25 15.55 10.66
CA LYS A 130 -10.30 14.82 11.35
C LYS A 130 -11.52 15.71 11.65
N ALA A 131 -11.27 16.93 12.15
CA ALA A 131 -12.32 17.92 12.39
C ALA A 131 -13.01 18.38 11.10
N GLU A 132 -12.27 18.67 10.03
CA GLU A 132 -12.83 19.09 8.73
C GLU A 132 -13.72 18.02 8.10
N LYS A 133 -13.38 16.74 8.26
CA LYS A 133 -14.15 15.62 7.74
C LYS A 133 -15.23 15.11 8.70
N GLY A 134 -15.31 15.66 9.90
CA GLY A 134 -16.28 15.25 10.92
C GLY A 134 -16.14 13.78 11.35
N MET A 135 -14.92 13.23 11.29
CA MET A 135 -14.66 11.82 11.58
C MET A 135 -14.58 11.57 13.09
N THR A 136 -15.10 10.43 13.53
CA THR A 136 -14.88 9.92 14.88
C THR A 136 -13.45 9.40 15.06
N ASP A 137 -12.99 9.27 16.30
CA ASP A 137 -11.67 8.72 16.64
C ASP A 137 -11.46 7.34 16.02
N ALA A 138 -12.46 6.46 16.12
CA ALA A 138 -12.39 5.10 15.58
C ALA A 138 -12.33 5.08 14.04
N GLU A 139 -13.09 5.94 13.36
CA GLU A 139 -13.04 6.05 11.89
C GLU A 139 -11.70 6.61 11.42
N PHE A 140 -11.14 7.56 12.16
CA PHE A 140 -9.84 8.15 11.84
C PHE A 140 -8.69 7.16 12.06
N GLU A 141 -8.72 6.37 13.13
CA GLU A 141 -7.77 5.28 13.35
C GLU A 141 -7.83 4.25 12.20
N GLY A 142 -9.03 3.82 11.80
CA GLY A 142 -9.21 2.92 10.67
C GLY A 142 -8.85 3.52 9.30
N PHE A 143 -8.81 4.85 9.18
CA PHE A 143 -8.26 5.55 8.02
C PHE A 143 -6.73 5.55 8.04
N LEU A 144 -6.11 5.90 9.17
CA LEU A 144 -4.66 5.89 9.32
C LEU A 144 -4.08 4.49 9.09
N ASP A 145 -4.73 3.45 9.60
CA ASP A 145 -4.31 2.07 9.41
C ASP A 145 -4.24 1.70 7.92
N ARG A 146 -5.23 2.12 7.13
CA ARG A 146 -5.23 1.94 5.66
C ARG A 146 -4.11 2.74 4.97
N VAL A 147 -3.81 3.95 5.44
CA VAL A 147 -2.68 4.73 4.94
C VAL A 147 -1.36 4.02 5.24
N TYR A 148 -1.18 3.48 6.45
CA TYR A 148 0.02 2.72 6.82
C TYR A 148 0.17 1.46 5.99
N HIS A 149 -0.91 0.69 5.79
CA HIS A 149 -0.91 -0.47 4.91
C HIS A 149 -0.49 -0.11 3.48
N LEU A 150 -1.03 0.96 2.92
CA LEU A 150 -0.65 1.45 1.59
C LEU A 150 0.83 1.82 1.53
N CYS A 151 1.33 2.61 2.49
CA CYS A 151 2.72 3.01 2.56
C CYS A 151 3.66 1.80 2.66
N ASN A 152 3.32 0.81 3.48
CA ASN A 152 4.13 -0.40 3.63
C ASN A 152 4.27 -1.17 2.31
N HIS A 153 3.18 -1.38 1.57
CA HIS A 153 3.23 -2.05 0.26
C HIS A 153 4.06 -1.27 -0.76
N VAL A 154 3.93 0.06 -0.78
CA VAL A 154 4.71 0.92 -1.69
C VAL A 154 6.20 0.90 -1.33
N PHE A 155 6.56 0.96 -0.04
CA PHE A 155 7.96 0.89 0.40
C PHE A 155 8.60 -0.46 0.12
N MET A 156 7.85 -1.55 0.22
CA MET A 156 8.33 -2.90 -0.09
C MET A 156 8.36 -3.21 -1.60
N GLY A 157 7.81 -2.32 -2.44
CA GLY A 157 7.73 -2.52 -3.89
C GLY A 157 6.64 -3.48 -4.35
N GLU A 158 5.73 -3.87 -3.46
CA GLU A 158 4.61 -4.78 -3.74
C GLU A 158 3.37 -3.99 -4.18
N LEU A 159 3.38 -3.55 -5.44
CA LEU A 159 2.25 -2.80 -6.03
C LEU A 159 1.17 -3.77 -6.54
N ASN A 160 0.32 -4.23 -5.63
CA ASN A 160 -0.83 -5.08 -5.96
C ASN A 160 -1.96 -4.28 -6.62
N ASP A 161 -2.85 -4.97 -7.33
CA ASP A 161 -4.01 -4.37 -8.02
C ASP A 161 -4.90 -3.53 -7.08
N GLU A 162 -5.01 -3.93 -5.81
CA GLU A 162 -5.76 -3.17 -4.80
C GLU A 162 -5.14 -1.80 -4.52
N VAL A 163 -3.81 -1.74 -4.36
CA VAL A 163 -3.05 -0.51 -4.13
C VAL A 163 -3.14 0.41 -5.35
N LEU A 164 -2.95 -0.16 -6.55
CA LEU A 164 -3.04 0.59 -7.81
C LEU A 164 -4.44 1.14 -8.04
N ASN A 165 -5.49 0.35 -7.78
CA ASN A 165 -6.87 0.80 -7.87
C ASN A 165 -7.21 1.88 -6.84
N LEU A 166 -6.70 1.76 -5.61
CA LEU A 166 -6.91 2.76 -4.56
C LEU A 166 -6.28 4.10 -4.95
N LEU A 167 -5.03 4.08 -5.44
CA LEU A 167 -4.34 5.26 -5.93
C LEU A 167 -5.03 5.87 -7.15
N PHE A 168 -5.45 5.05 -8.12
CA PHE A 168 -6.18 5.50 -9.30
C PHE A 168 -7.50 6.19 -8.93
N LYS A 169 -8.31 5.56 -8.08
CA LYS A 169 -9.56 6.16 -7.58
C LYS A 169 -9.29 7.45 -6.80
N GLY A 170 -8.22 7.50 -6.01
CA GLY A 170 -7.81 8.71 -5.30
C GLY A 170 -7.48 9.87 -6.25
N LEU A 171 -6.78 9.60 -7.36
CA LEU A 171 -6.40 10.63 -8.35
C LEU A 171 -7.57 11.16 -9.16
N TYR A 172 -8.56 10.31 -9.46
CA TYR A 172 -9.71 10.68 -10.31
C TYR A 172 -11.01 10.95 -9.56
N TYR A 173 -10.99 10.91 -8.22
CA TYR A 173 -12.17 11.04 -7.36
C TYR A 173 -13.09 12.21 -7.74
N ASP A 174 -12.54 13.43 -7.81
CA ASP A 174 -13.32 14.64 -8.11
C ASP A 174 -13.90 14.63 -9.54
N ARG A 175 -13.13 14.10 -10.49
CA ARG A 175 -13.56 14.02 -11.89
C ARG A 175 -14.72 13.04 -12.02
N ASP A 176 -14.57 11.86 -11.45
CA ASP A 176 -15.54 10.77 -11.55
C ASP A 176 -16.85 11.15 -10.82
N LEU A 177 -16.78 11.86 -9.69
CA LEU A 177 -17.96 12.45 -9.04
C LEU A 177 -18.68 13.44 -9.95
N SER A 178 -17.96 14.37 -10.59
CA SER A 178 -18.57 15.37 -11.47
C SER A 178 -19.21 14.75 -12.71
N CYS A 179 -18.67 13.62 -13.20
CA CYS A 179 -19.25 12.86 -14.29
C CYS A 179 -20.50 12.11 -13.82
N ALA A 180 -20.44 11.46 -12.66
CA ALA A 180 -21.57 10.74 -12.07
C ALA A 180 -22.77 11.65 -11.76
N GLU A 181 -22.53 12.87 -11.28
CA GLU A 181 -23.60 13.86 -11.08
C GLU A 181 -24.29 14.25 -12.38
N ARG A 182 -23.51 14.57 -13.43
CA ARG A 182 -24.06 14.92 -14.74
C ARG A 182 -24.82 13.76 -15.38
N ASP A 183 -24.28 12.55 -15.28
CA ASP A 183 -24.92 11.34 -15.79
C ASP A 183 -26.22 11.03 -15.01
N GLY A 184 -26.22 11.27 -13.70
CA GLY A 184 -27.40 11.19 -12.84
C GLY A 184 -28.46 12.23 -13.21
N GLU A 185 -28.07 13.48 -13.46
CA GLU A 185 -28.98 14.55 -13.88
C GLU A 185 -29.60 14.26 -15.25
N VAL A 186 -28.79 13.80 -16.21
CA VAL A 186 -29.26 13.40 -17.54
C VAL A 186 -30.19 12.20 -17.45
N ARG A 187 -29.86 11.18 -16.64
CA ARG A 187 -30.72 10.02 -16.42
C ARG A 187 -32.05 10.42 -15.77
N GLY A 188 -32.03 11.26 -14.74
CA GLY A 188 -33.23 11.78 -14.09
C GLY A 188 -34.11 12.62 -15.03
N ARG A 189 -33.50 13.46 -15.89
CA ARG A 189 -34.23 14.19 -16.94
C ARG A 189 -34.86 13.26 -17.95
N ASN A 190 -34.14 12.23 -18.40
CA ASN A 190 -34.65 11.26 -19.37
C ASN A 190 -35.79 10.42 -18.78
N GLU A 191 -35.68 9.98 -17.52
CA GLU A 191 -36.75 9.27 -16.82
C GLU A 191 -38.00 10.13 -16.67
N ARG A 192 -37.84 11.42 -16.32
CA ARG A 192 -38.96 12.36 -16.23
C ARG A 192 -39.65 12.57 -17.59
N ILE A 193 -38.89 12.71 -18.68
CA ILE A 193 -39.45 12.82 -20.03
C ILE A 193 -40.23 11.55 -20.41
N VAL A 194 -39.73 10.37 -20.06
CA VAL A 194 -40.42 9.10 -20.31
C VAL A 194 -41.71 9.00 -19.49
N PHE A 195 -41.70 9.44 -18.23
CA PHE A 195 -42.90 9.51 -17.39
C PHE A 195 -43.96 10.48 -17.95
N GLU A 196 -43.57 11.72 -18.25
CA GLU A 196 -44.47 12.73 -18.82
C GLU A 196 -45.03 12.31 -20.19
N ARG A 197 -44.24 11.58 -20.99
CA ARG A 197 -44.71 11.02 -22.26
C ARG A 197 -45.74 9.89 -22.07
N ARG A 198 -45.53 9.00 -21.08
CA ARG A 198 -46.49 7.95 -20.74
C ARG A 198 -47.83 8.52 -20.25
N GLU A 199 -47.82 9.62 -19.50
CA GLU A 199 -49.06 10.31 -19.09
C GLU A 199 -49.80 10.93 -20.27
N ARG A 200 -49.09 11.45 -21.28
CA ARG A 200 -49.71 12.02 -22.49
C ARG A 200 -50.23 10.97 -23.48
N ASP A 201 -49.62 9.78 -23.53
CA ASP A 201 -50.06 8.67 -24.38
C ASP A 201 -51.27 7.90 -23.78
N GLY A 202 -51.81 8.35 -22.64
CA GLY A 202 -52.92 7.73 -21.91
C GLY A 202 -54.33 8.01 -22.43
N ASP A 203 -54.52 8.86 -23.44
CA ASP A 203 -55.85 9.09 -24.04
C ASP A 203 -55.80 8.78 -25.54
N SER A 204 -56.15 7.54 -25.88
CA SER A 204 -56.09 6.97 -27.22
C SER A 204 -57.22 7.46 -28.13
N LEU A 205 -57.48 8.77 -28.15
CA LEU A 205 -58.44 9.38 -29.07
C LEU A 205 -57.78 10.55 -29.82
N PRO A 206 -57.63 10.48 -31.16
CA PRO A 206 -57.18 11.63 -31.93
C PRO A 206 -58.19 12.77 -31.75
N PRO A 207 -57.76 14.03 -31.56
CA PRO A 207 -58.68 15.15 -31.42
C PRO A 207 -59.48 15.29 -32.71
N MET A 208 -60.78 15.00 -32.65
CA MET A 208 -61.68 15.23 -33.77
C MET A 208 -61.77 16.73 -34.06
N ARG A 209 -60.96 17.19 -35.02
CA ARG A 209 -61.09 18.53 -35.61
C ARG A 209 -62.29 18.52 -36.56
N ASN A 210 -63.42 19.00 -36.03
CA ASN A 210 -64.68 19.14 -36.73
C ASN A 210 -64.72 20.43 -37.59
N GLY A 211 -65.29 20.35 -38.79
CA GLY A 211 -65.88 21.48 -39.53
C GLY A 211 -64.95 22.30 -40.43
N GLY A 212 -65.17 22.22 -41.75
CA GLY A 212 -64.43 22.95 -42.78
C GLY A 212 -64.98 24.33 -43.15
N SER A 213 -64.27 25.02 -44.05
CA SER A 213 -64.84 25.86 -45.11
C SER A 213 -63.72 26.22 -46.10
N PHE A 214 -64.01 26.07 -47.39
CA PHE A 214 -63.29 26.74 -48.47
C PHE A 214 -63.39 28.26 -48.30
N GLY A 215 -62.31 28.97 -48.63
CA GLY A 215 -62.25 30.42 -48.73
C GLY A 215 -60.90 30.83 -49.31
N SER A 216 -60.91 31.30 -50.55
CA SER A 216 -59.79 31.93 -51.23
C SER A 216 -59.41 33.24 -50.53
N ASP A 217 -58.12 33.56 -50.43
CA ASP A 217 -57.55 34.73 -51.10
C ASP A 217 -56.07 34.92 -50.79
N SER A 218 -55.36 35.20 -51.89
CA SER A 218 -54.20 36.06 -52.09
C SER A 218 -53.38 36.61 -50.91
N GLU A 219 -52.06 36.45 -51.08
CA GLU A 219 -50.98 37.37 -50.71
C GLU A 219 -50.59 37.49 -49.22
N LEU A 220 -49.37 37.04 -48.88
CA LEU A 220 -48.25 37.91 -48.43
C LEU A 220 -47.00 37.08 -48.02
N SER A 221 -45.95 37.24 -48.84
CA SER A 221 -44.49 37.14 -48.59
C SER A 221 -43.80 35.85 -48.11
N PRO A 222 -42.74 35.37 -48.83
CA PRO A 222 -41.90 34.24 -48.45
C PRO A 222 -40.66 34.71 -47.69
N VAL A 223 -40.62 34.51 -46.37
CA VAL A 223 -39.41 34.77 -45.58
C VAL A 223 -39.17 33.56 -44.68
N PHE A 224 -38.12 32.80 -45.04
CA PHE A 224 -37.59 31.57 -44.42
C PHE A 224 -38.21 30.24 -44.86
N GLY A 225 -37.77 29.78 -46.02
CA GLY A 225 -37.90 28.39 -46.46
C GLY A 225 -37.17 27.40 -45.55
N ASN A 226 -37.79 26.21 -45.43
CA ASN A 226 -37.26 25.00 -44.82
C ASN A 226 -35.80 24.72 -45.20
N ARG A 227 -34.87 24.87 -44.25
CA ARG A 227 -33.56 24.20 -44.32
C ARG A 227 -33.56 22.98 -43.40
N ARG A 228 -33.75 21.80 -43.99
CA ARG A 228 -33.34 20.54 -43.37
C ARG A 228 -31.84 20.62 -43.09
N ARG A 229 -31.42 20.54 -41.83
CA ARG A 229 -30.00 20.39 -41.48
C ARG A 229 -29.55 18.99 -41.92
N ARG A 230 -28.50 18.91 -42.74
CA ARG A 230 -27.81 17.65 -43.08
C ARG A 230 -27.25 17.01 -41.81
N SER A 231 -27.33 15.69 -41.72
CA SER A 231 -26.74 14.92 -40.62
C SER A 231 -25.24 14.74 -40.86
N VAL A 232 -24.47 14.60 -39.77
CA VAL A 232 -22.99 14.47 -39.79
C VAL A 232 -22.52 13.13 -40.36
N TRP A 233 -23.43 12.19 -40.67
CA TRP A 233 -23.10 10.89 -41.23
C TRP A 233 -23.11 10.84 -42.78
N ASP A 234 -23.31 11.98 -43.45
CA ASP A 234 -23.20 12.11 -44.91
C ASP A 234 -21.80 12.63 -45.36
N LEU A 235 -20.74 12.30 -44.63
CA LEU A 235 -19.34 12.46 -45.07
C LEU A 235 -18.51 11.21 -44.80
#